data_AF-A0A7S3HGP4-F1
#
_entry.id   AF-A0A7S3HGP4-F1
#
_cell.length_a   1.000
_cell.length_b   1.000
_cell.length_c   1.000
_cell.angle_alpha   90.00
_cell.angle_beta   90.00
_cell.angle_gamma   90.00
#
_symmetry.space_group_name_H-M   'P 1'
#
loop_
_entity.id
_entity.type
_entity.pdbx_description
1 polymer ?
#
loop_
_entity_poly.entity_id
_entity_poly.type
_entity_poly.pdbx_seq_one_letter_code
_entity_poly.pdbx_strand_id
1 'polypeptide(L)'
;MSRVQEGMDWDNKSQIDRMITLLRMRNIGGSDSFLMDSVLLDFLWENCNYRVSKENEIEACKQVNEEIARWLDRFEKAREEEAEDGPDAPRIAKWMGDCRENEYDLLYRLQGLMSQEINDVMFSDKVTYWADRQMDKMFPGARALASIDKFLSTTEAGVF
;
A
#
# COMPACT_ATOMS: atom_id res chain seq x y z
N MET A 1 -11.54 29.49 7.75
CA MET A 1 -11.09 28.19 7.21
C MET A 1 -10.59 27.36 8.38
N SER A 2 -11.35 26.34 8.76
CA SER A 2 -11.06 25.47 9.91
C SER A 2 -9.79 24.66 9.64
N ARG A 3 -8.68 24.99 10.30
CA ARG A 3 -7.37 24.34 10.16
C ARG A 3 -7.21 23.06 11.00
N VAL A 4 -8.32 22.46 11.46
CA VAL A 4 -8.30 21.43 12.52
C VAL A 4 -8.66 20.03 12.01
N GLN A 5 -9.08 19.86 10.74
CA GLN A 5 -9.75 18.62 10.33
C GLN A 5 -8.90 17.61 9.52
N GLU A 6 -7.73 18.00 9.00
CA GLU A 6 -6.87 17.07 8.22
C GLU A 6 -5.82 16.33 9.08
N GLY A 7 -5.62 16.72 10.34
CA GLY A 7 -4.72 16.04 11.28
C GLY A 7 -5.27 14.75 11.92
N MET A 8 -6.47 14.31 11.51
CA MET A 8 -7.28 13.32 12.24
C MET A 8 -7.32 11.91 11.60
N ASP A 9 -6.61 11.69 10.48
CA ASP A 9 -6.69 10.43 9.73
C ASP A 9 -5.71 9.35 10.25
N TRP A 10 -4.57 9.74 10.82
CA TRP A 10 -3.54 8.79 11.27
C TRP A 10 -4.02 7.84 12.38
N ASP A 11 -4.67 8.38 13.41
CA ASP A 11 -5.09 7.61 14.58
C ASP A 11 -6.21 6.62 14.25
N ASN A 12 -6.94 6.83 13.16
CA ASN A 12 -8.01 5.97 12.70
C ASN A 12 -7.57 4.92 11.67
N LYS A 13 -6.33 5.01 11.17
CA LYS A 13 -5.78 4.06 10.20
C LYS A 13 -5.46 2.70 10.81
N SER A 14 -5.61 1.67 9.98
CA SER A 14 -5.16 0.33 10.33
C SER A 14 -3.64 0.30 10.51
N GLN A 15 -3.11 -0.69 11.23
CA GLN A 15 -1.65 -0.84 11.40
C GLN A 15 -0.94 -1.04 10.06
N ILE A 16 -1.60 -1.67 9.09
CA ILE A 16 -1.08 -1.85 7.73
C ILE A 16 -0.97 -0.49 7.03
N ASP A 17 -2.02 0.34 7.07
CA ASP A 17 -1.99 1.66 6.43
C ASP A 17 -0.93 2.58 7.04
N ARG A 18 -0.72 2.47 8.36
CA ARG A 18 0.35 3.18 9.06
C ARG A 18 1.74 2.72 8.61
N MET A 19 1.94 1.39 8.50
CA MET A 19 3.18 0.82 7.97
C MET A 19 3.44 1.31 6.53
N ILE A 20 2.42 1.27 5.66
CA ILE A 20 2.54 1.71 4.27
C ILE A 20 2.85 3.21 4.19
N THR A 21 2.26 4.04 5.05
CA THR A 21 2.59 5.47 5.12
C THR A 21 4.07 5.70 5.41
N LEU A 22 4.66 4.95 6.34
CA LEU A 22 6.09 5.03 6.64
C LEU A 22 6.96 4.53 5.47
N LEU A 23 6.51 3.49 4.77
CA LEU A 23 7.21 2.98 3.59
C LEU A 23 7.18 3.97 2.42
N ARG A 24 6.05 4.68 2.23
CA ARG A 24 5.96 5.76 1.24
C ARG A 24 6.98 6.85 1.52
N MET A 25 7.11 7.28 2.77
CA MET A 25 8.11 8.26 3.20
C MET A 25 9.54 7.77 2.95
N ARG A 26 9.83 6.52 3.31
CA ARG A 26 11.14 5.90 3.09
C ARG A 26 11.51 5.88 1.61
N ASN A 27 10.52 5.65 0.75
CA ASN A 27 10.69 5.51 -0.70
C ASN A 27 10.55 6.83 -1.47
N ILE A 28 10.56 7.98 -0.78
CA ILE A 28 10.66 9.26 -1.46
C ILE A 28 12.04 9.37 -2.11
N GLY A 29 12.04 9.50 -3.43
CA GLY A 29 13.23 9.65 -4.24
C GLY A 29 12.86 9.96 -5.68
N GLY A 30 13.87 10.23 -6.52
CA GLY A 30 13.65 10.46 -7.96
C GLY A 30 12.55 11.50 -8.23
N SER A 31 11.45 11.04 -8.84
CA SER A 31 10.26 11.82 -9.22
C SER A 31 9.53 12.48 -8.04
N ASP A 32 9.65 11.94 -6.83
CA ASP A 32 8.93 12.41 -5.64
C ASP A 32 9.78 13.28 -4.70
N SER A 33 11.06 13.48 -5.04
CA SER A 33 12.02 14.21 -4.19
C SER A 33 11.60 15.65 -3.86
N PHE A 34 10.79 16.28 -4.71
CA PHE A 34 10.24 17.62 -4.46
C PHE A 34 9.39 17.69 -3.18
N LEU A 35 8.83 16.57 -2.70
CA LEU A 35 8.09 16.53 -1.43
C LEU A 35 8.99 16.82 -0.22
N MET A 36 10.31 16.69 -0.37
CA MET A 36 11.31 17.03 0.66
C MET A 36 11.71 18.51 0.62
N ASP A 37 11.20 19.30 -0.31
CA ASP A 37 11.49 20.73 -0.38
C ASP A 37 10.89 21.47 0.82
N SER A 38 11.55 22.55 1.25
CA SER A 38 11.17 23.34 2.44
C SER A 38 9.71 23.80 2.49
N VAL A 39 9.04 23.92 1.34
CA VAL A 39 7.62 24.32 1.25
C VAL A 39 6.67 23.17 1.57
N LEU A 40 7.06 21.93 1.23
CA LEU A 40 6.21 20.74 1.34
C LEU A 40 6.60 19.83 2.50
N LEU A 41 7.79 20.03 3.08
CA LEU A 41 8.32 19.22 4.17
C LEU A 41 7.41 19.23 5.41
N ASP A 42 6.83 20.39 5.75
CA ASP A 42 5.87 20.52 6.86
C ASP A 42 4.59 19.68 6.65
N PHE A 43 4.29 19.34 5.39
CA PHE A 43 3.13 18.55 4.98
C PHE A 43 3.51 17.13 4.55
N LEU A 44 4.77 16.72 4.72
CA LEU A 44 5.26 15.43 4.25
C LEU A 44 4.42 14.27 4.79
N TRP A 45 4.09 14.34 6.09
CA TRP A 45 3.27 13.35 6.76
C TRP A 45 1.87 13.22 6.16
N GLU A 46 1.22 14.36 5.92
CA GLU A 46 -0.10 14.41 5.30
C GLU A 46 -0.05 13.92 3.84
N ASN A 47 1.01 14.25 3.10
CA ASN A 47 1.17 13.83 1.72
C ASN A 47 1.35 12.32 1.60
N CYS A 48 2.16 11.71 2.48
CA CYS A 48 2.44 10.27 2.50
C CYS A 48 1.32 9.43 3.14
N ASN A 49 0.40 10.06 3.86
CA ASN A 49 -0.83 9.39 4.32
C ASN A 49 -1.65 8.85 3.14
N TYR A 50 -1.49 9.42 1.95
CA TYR A 50 -2.14 8.99 0.72
C TYR A 50 -1.10 8.52 -0.30
N ARG A 51 -1.57 7.92 -1.39
CA ARG A 51 -0.69 7.42 -2.45
C ARG A 51 0.13 8.55 -3.07
N VAL A 52 1.44 8.39 -3.18
CA VAL A 52 2.34 9.47 -3.62
C VAL A 52 2.45 9.49 -5.14
N SER A 53 3.02 8.43 -5.70
CA SER A 53 3.21 8.21 -7.13
C SER A 53 3.10 6.73 -7.43
N LYS A 54 2.94 6.38 -8.70
CA LYS A 54 2.90 4.97 -9.13
C LYS A 54 4.18 4.24 -8.75
N GLU A 55 5.35 4.85 -8.97
CA GLU A 55 6.64 4.25 -8.64
C GLU A 55 6.78 4.01 -7.13
N ASN A 56 6.41 5.00 -6.31
CA ASN A 56 6.52 4.92 -4.85
C ASN A 56 5.62 3.82 -4.26
N GLU A 57 4.38 3.69 -4.74
CA GLU A 57 3.47 2.63 -4.27
C GLU A 57 3.97 1.23 -4.65
N ILE A 58 4.46 1.06 -5.87
CA ILE A 58 5.04 -0.22 -6.33
C ILE A 58 6.24 -0.59 -5.46
N GLU A 59 7.13 0.37 -5.20
CA GLU A 59 8.33 0.14 -4.40
C GLU A 59 8.01 -0.18 -2.94
N ALA A 60 7.03 0.52 -2.33
CA ALA A 60 6.56 0.23 -0.99
C ALA A 60 6.01 -1.20 -0.87
N CYS A 61 5.16 -1.63 -1.81
CA CYS A 61 4.58 -2.97 -1.80
C CYS A 61 5.63 -4.06 -2.09
N LYS A 62 6.58 -3.79 -2.99
CA LYS A 62 7.68 -4.72 -3.29
C LYS A 62 8.56 -4.97 -2.07
N GLN A 63 8.95 -3.92 -1.34
CA GLN A 63 9.76 -4.08 -0.12
C GLN A 63 9.05 -4.94 0.94
N VAL A 64 7.73 -4.75 1.10
CA VAL A 64 6.93 -5.60 2.00
C VAL A 64 6.94 -7.05 1.51
N ASN A 65 6.69 -7.28 0.22
CA ASN A 65 6.72 -8.63 -0.35
C ASN A 65 8.09 -9.32 -0.23
N GLU A 66 9.18 -8.58 -0.41
CA GLU A 66 10.54 -9.08 -0.24
C GLU A 66 10.83 -9.47 1.21
N GLU A 67 10.45 -8.63 2.18
CA GLU A 67 10.60 -8.97 3.59
C GLU A 67 9.73 -10.15 4.00
N ILE A 68 8.47 -10.20 3.54
CA ILE A 68 7.60 -11.36 3.79
C ILE A 68 8.20 -12.64 3.20
N ALA A 69 8.70 -12.60 1.97
CA ALA A 69 9.34 -13.76 1.35
C ALA A 69 10.55 -14.25 2.17
N ARG A 70 11.37 -13.32 2.70
CA ARG A 70 12.48 -13.67 3.61
C ARG A 70 12.01 -14.32 4.90
N TRP A 71 10.88 -13.88 5.46
CA TRP A 71 10.32 -14.51 6.67
C TRP A 71 9.72 -15.88 6.38
N LEU A 72 8.95 -16.03 5.30
CA LEU A 72 8.36 -17.30 4.88
C LEU A 72 9.44 -18.38 4.63
N ASP A 73 10.55 -18.03 3.97
CA ASP A 73 11.69 -18.93 3.77
C ASP A 73 12.29 -19.43 5.09
N ARG A 74 12.30 -18.60 6.15
CA ARG A 74 12.76 -19.02 7.49
C ARG A 74 11.78 -19.99 8.15
N PHE A 75 10.47 -19.76 7.99
CA PHE A 75 9.46 -20.68 8.50
C PHE A 75 9.53 -22.04 7.80
N GLU A 76 9.75 -22.06 6.49
CA GLU A 76 9.87 -23.30 5.72
C GLU A 76 11.10 -24.12 6.16
N LYS A 77 12.25 -23.47 6.33
CA LYS A 77 13.45 -24.12 6.89
C LYS A 77 13.22 -24.68 8.29
N ALA A 78 12.54 -23.91 9.16
CA ALA A 78 12.21 -24.39 10.50
C ALA A 78 11.23 -25.58 10.49
N ARG A 79 10.27 -25.63 9.55
CA ARG A 79 9.36 -26.78 9.40
C ARG A 79 10.10 -28.04 8.94
N GLU A 80 11.08 -27.91 8.04
CA GLU A 80 11.90 -29.04 7.59
C GLU A 80 12.70 -29.64 8.75
N GLU A 81 13.20 -28.81 9.67
CA GLU A 81 13.93 -29.24 10.87
C GLU A 81 13.01 -29.93 11.91
N GLU A 82 11.73 -29.59 11.98
CA GLU A 82 10.77 -30.15 12.96
C GLU A 82 10.09 -31.45 12.52
N ALA A 83 10.17 -31.79 11.23
CA ALA A 83 9.60 -33.04 10.70
C ALA A 83 10.25 -34.32 11.30
N GLU A 84 11.32 -34.18 12.09
CA GLU A 84 12.00 -35.27 12.80
C GLU A 84 11.40 -35.58 14.19
N ASP A 85 10.59 -34.68 14.77
CA ASP A 85 9.97 -34.88 16.07
C ASP A 85 8.63 -35.63 15.93
N GLY A 86 8.61 -36.89 16.38
CA GLY A 86 7.46 -37.78 16.28
C GLY A 86 6.19 -37.31 17.04
N PRO A 87 5.10 -38.09 16.99
CA PRO A 87 3.75 -37.69 17.44
C PRO A 87 3.58 -37.42 18.95
N ASP A 88 4.62 -37.59 19.79
CA ASP A 88 4.59 -37.40 21.25
C ASP A 88 5.24 -36.08 21.71
N ALA A 89 5.19 -35.04 20.87
CA ALA A 89 5.74 -33.73 21.21
C ALA A 89 5.08 -33.14 22.49
N PRO A 90 5.84 -32.57 23.43
CA PRO A 90 5.30 -31.92 24.62
C PRO A 90 4.26 -30.85 24.28
N ARG A 91 3.25 -30.65 25.14
CA ARG A 91 2.16 -29.67 24.93
C ARG A 91 2.65 -28.26 24.56
N ILE A 92 3.79 -27.85 25.11
CA ILE A 92 4.42 -26.56 24.82
C ILE A 92 4.94 -26.52 23.38
N ALA A 93 5.60 -27.59 22.91
CA ALA A 93 6.09 -27.70 21.53
C ALA A 93 4.93 -27.64 20.53
N LYS A 94 3.82 -28.34 20.82
CA LYS A 94 2.60 -28.24 20.00
C LYS A 94 2.06 -26.81 19.91
N TRP A 95 1.98 -26.10 21.04
CA TRP A 95 1.51 -24.71 21.05
C TRP A 95 2.44 -23.78 20.25
N MET A 96 3.76 -23.96 20.33
CA MET A 96 4.71 -23.20 19.51
C MET A 96 4.58 -23.52 18.02
N GLY A 97 4.28 -24.78 17.66
CA GLY A 97 3.92 -25.16 16.30
C GLY A 97 2.68 -24.41 15.81
N ASP A 98 1.59 -24.46 16.59
CA ASP A 98 0.34 -23.76 16.26
C ASP A 98 0.54 -22.23 16.10
N CYS A 99 1.37 -21.60 16.95
CA CYS A 99 1.69 -20.18 16.80
C CYS A 99 2.42 -19.87 15.49
N ARG A 100 3.40 -20.71 15.12
CA ARG A 100 4.16 -20.53 13.87
C ARG A 100 3.29 -20.73 12.64
N GLU A 101 2.40 -21.72 12.64
CA GLU A 101 1.41 -21.92 11.58
C GLU A 101 0.54 -20.67 11.38
N ASN A 102 0.04 -20.10 12.47
CA ASN A 102 -0.78 -18.88 12.41
C ASN A 102 0.01 -17.68 11.87
N GLU A 103 1.28 -17.50 12.29
CA GLU A 103 2.14 -16.43 11.80
C GLU A 103 2.46 -16.60 10.30
N TYR A 104 2.73 -17.82 9.85
CA TYR A 104 2.93 -18.16 8.44
C TYR A 104 1.72 -17.79 7.59
N ASP A 105 0.52 -18.21 8.01
CA ASP A 105 -0.73 -17.89 7.33
C ASP A 105 -0.97 -16.38 7.23
N LEU A 106 -0.64 -15.63 8.29
CA LEU A 106 -0.80 -14.19 8.34
C LEU A 106 0.14 -13.50 7.34
N LEU A 107 1.41 -13.93 7.30
CA LEU A 107 2.39 -13.45 6.33
C LEU A 107 1.97 -13.76 4.89
N TYR A 108 1.49 -14.97 4.62
CA TYR A 108 1.03 -15.36 3.29
C TYR A 108 -0.16 -14.51 2.81
N ARG A 109 -1.13 -14.25 3.70
CA ARG A 109 -2.25 -13.34 3.40
C ARG A 109 -1.77 -11.92 3.12
N LEU A 110 -0.82 -11.41 3.90
CA LEU A 110 -0.27 -10.07 3.71
C LEU A 110 0.47 -9.95 2.38
N GLN A 111 1.22 -10.98 1.96
CA GLN A 111 1.86 -11.05 0.64
C GLN A 111 0.83 -10.97 -0.49
N GLY A 112 -0.30 -11.67 -0.34
CA GLY A 112 -1.42 -11.62 -1.28
C GLY A 112 -1.99 -10.20 -1.42
N LEU A 113 -2.22 -9.52 -0.29
CA LEU A 113 -2.72 -8.14 -0.27
C LEU A 113 -1.77 -7.17 -0.98
N MET A 114 -0.47 -7.24 -0.69
CA MET A 114 0.52 -6.37 -1.32
C MET A 114 0.68 -6.65 -2.82
N SER A 115 0.60 -7.92 -3.22
CA SER A 115 0.63 -8.30 -4.64
C SER A 115 -0.62 -7.82 -5.38
N GLN A 116 -1.79 -7.87 -4.74
CA GLN A 116 -3.00 -7.28 -5.29
C GLN A 116 -2.88 -5.76 -5.44
N GLU A 117 -2.36 -5.06 -4.43
CA GLU A 117 -2.15 -3.61 -4.49
C GLU A 117 -1.21 -3.22 -5.64
N ILE A 118 -0.13 -3.99 -5.88
CA ILE A 118 0.75 -3.77 -7.04
C ILE A 118 -0.04 -3.90 -8.34
N ASN A 119 -0.87 -4.94 -8.48
CA ASN A 119 -1.69 -5.13 -9.68
C ASN A 119 -2.68 -3.97 -9.87
N ASP A 120 -3.35 -3.55 -8.80
CA ASP A 120 -4.29 -2.43 -8.85
C ASP A 120 -3.58 -1.13 -9.28
N VAL A 121 -2.41 -0.84 -8.73
CA VAL A 121 -1.57 0.31 -9.12
C VAL A 121 -1.09 0.21 -10.58
N MET A 122 -0.84 -0.99 -11.08
CA MET A 122 -0.35 -1.21 -12.43
C MET A 122 -1.42 -1.04 -13.50
N PHE A 123 -2.65 -1.49 -13.24
CA PHE A 123 -3.70 -1.66 -14.25
C PHE A 123 -4.96 -0.81 -14.02
N SER A 124 -5.14 -0.20 -12.84
CA SER A 124 -6.33 0.59 -12.55
C SER A 124 -6.12 2.08 -12.82
N ASP A 125 -6.91 2.62 -13.75
CA ASP A 125 -6.98 4.07 -14.01
C ASP A 125 -7.69 4.86 -12.89
N LYS A 126 -8.22 4.17 -11.86
CA LYS A 126 -8.96 4.81 -10.77
C LYS A 126 -8.05 5.24 -9.61
N VAL A 127 -6.78 4.84 -9.63
CA VAL A 127 -5.84 5.19 -8.56
C VAL A 127 -5.51 6.67 -8.64
N THR A 128 -5.69 7.38 -7.52
CA THR A 128 -5.44 8.82 -7.42
C THR A 128 -4.16 9.07 -6.64
N TYR A 129 -3.18 9.69 -7.29
CA TYR A 129 -1.86 10.00 -6.72
C TYR A 129 -1.78 11.43 -6.20
N TRP A 130 -0.63 11.85 -5.69
CA TRP A 130 -0.45 13.20 -5.14
C TRP A 130 -0.77 14.28 -6.18
N ALA A 131 -0.23 14.16 -7.40
CA ALA A 131 -0.45 15.14 -8.46
C ALA A 131 -1.94 15.29 -8.82
N ASP A 132 -2.67 14.18 -8.90
CA ASP A 132 -4.11 14.20 -9.15
C ASP A 132 -4.87 14.95 -8.05
N ARG A 133 -4.54 14.69 -6.78
CA ARG A 133 -5.18 15.38 -5.65
C ARG A 133 -4.89 16.87 -5.65
N GLN A 134 -3.68 17.29 -6.02
CA GLN A 134 -3.36 18.71 -6.12
C GLN A 134 -4.13 19.39 -7.26
N MET A 135 -4.25 18.72 -8.41
CA MET A 135 -5.06 19.22 -9.52
C MET A 135 -6.54 19.34 -9.14
N ASP A 136 -7.09 18.34 -8.44
CA ASP A 136 -8.48 18.39 -7.94
C ASP A 136 -8.68 19.51 -6.90
N LYS A 137 -7.68 19.79 -6.05
CA LYS A 137 -7.70 20.92 -5.09
C LYS A 137 -7.64 22.28 -5.79
N MET A 138 -6.81 22.43 -6.83
CA MET A 138 -6.64 23.69 -7.56
C MET A 138 -7.79 23.97 -8.54
N PHE A 139 -8.38 22.92 -9.12
CA PHE A 139 -9.45 23.03 -10.12
C PHE A 139 -10.66 22.15 -9.77
N PRO A 140 -11.46 22.54 -8.76
CA PRO A 140 -12.64 21.78 -8.37
C PRO A 140 -13.61 21.66 -9.56
N GLY A 141 -13.87 20.44 -10.04
CA GLY A 141 -14.82 20.16 -11.13
C GLY A 141 -14.20 19.87 -12.51
N ALA A 142 -12.89 20.00 -12.68
CA ALA A 142 -12.23 19.70 -13.97
C ALA A 142 -12.39 18.22 -14.39
N ARG A 143 -12.31 17.28 -13.43
CA ARG A 143 -12.58 15.85 -13.70
C ARG A 143 -14.03 15.56 -14.06
N ALA A 144 -14.99 16.27 -13.49
CA ALA A 144 -16.41 16.11 -13.82
C ALA A 144 -16.66 16.52 -15.29
N LEU A 145 -16.03 17.60 -15.74
CA LEU A 145 -16.12 18.07 -17.12
C LEU A 145 -15.41 17.12 -18.11
N ALA A 146 -14.22 16.61 -17.78
CA ALA A 146 -13.51 15.64 -18.62
C ALA A 146 -14.25 14.29 -18.76
N SER A 147 -14.99 13.85 -17.72
CA SER A 147 -15.84 12.66 -17.79
C SER A 147 -17.08 12.87 -18.66
N ILE A 148 -17.61 14.10 -18.74
CA ILE A 148 -18.72 14.46 -19.62
C ILE A 148 -18.26 14.46 -21.08
N ASP A 149 -17.10 15.06 -21.39
CA ASP A 149 -16.54 15.07 -22.75
C ASP A 149 -16.20 13.66 -23.25
N LYS A 150 -15.72 12.77 -22.37
CA LYS A 150 -15.48 11.37 -22.71
C LYS A 150 -16.78 10.62 -23.01
N PHE A 151 -17.86 10.91 -22.27
CA PHE A 151 -19.19 10.35 -22.52
C PHE A 151 -19.79 10.85 -23.84
N LEU A 152 -19.69 12.15 -24.12
CA LEU A 152 -20.20 12.76 -25.36
C LEU A 152 -19.44 12.25 -26.60
N SER A 153 -18.11 12.14 -26.54
CA SER A 153 -17.31 11.63 -27.66
C SER A 153 -17.52 10.15 -27.97
N THR A 154 -17.79 9.30 -26.97
CA THR A 154 -18.21 7.90 -27.21
C THR A 154 -19.62 7.79 -27.78
N THR A 155 -20.49 8.78 -27.54
CA THR A 155 -21.86 8.76 -28.05
C THR A 155 -21.91 9.18 -29.52
N GLU A 156 -21.02 10.09 -29.95
CA GLU A 156 -20.90 10.49 -31.36
C GLU A 156 -20.20 9.44 -32.24
N ALA A 157 -19.38 8.55 -31.67
CA ALA A 157 -18.72 7.46 -32.40
C ALA A 157 -19.61 6.21 -32.63
N GLY A 158 -20.81 6.16 -32.04
CA GLY A 158 -21.74 5.03 -32.11
C GLY A 158 -22.92 5.21 -33.06
N VAL A 159 -22.95 6.27 -33.86
CA VAL A 159 -24.03 6.57 -34.82
C VAL A 159 -23.47 6.56 -36.25
N PHE A 160 -23.06 5.40 -36.75
CA PHE A 160 -22.98 5.09 -38.19
C PHE A 160 -23.11 3.58 -38.41
#